data_AF-A0A2E7EKC6-F1
#
_entry.id   AF-A0A2E7EKC6-F1
#
_cell.length_a   1.000
_cell.length_b   1.000
_cell.length_c   1.000
_cell.angle_alpha   90.00
_cell.angle_beta   90.00
_cell.angle_gamma   90.00
#
_symmetry.space_group_name_H-M   'P 1'
#
loop_
_entity.id
_entity.type
_entity.pdbx_description
1 polymer ?
#
loop_
_entity_poly.entity_id
_entity_poly.type
_entity_poly.pdbx_seq_one_letter_code
_entity_poly.pdbx_strand_id
1 'polypeptide(L)'
;MSAVTSSVDRVILVHGTFAAETDDAGNSWWQEGSDTWDAMQRKLPKGTELAAQSHVFHWSGENSERARIKAGQDLLEIFREFEEEGICYHVIGHSHGGSVIWHALRMAEIQNLWLPRLRSWATVGTPFLQQQTRSRWSLINGINIFLALILLKPAYVTFTQLVQYSIASLTGGDVQVLASNNDSQIVQVVRAPALRLLEGLGIPIDKTGANIQVGSFDPTQGDSLVAHMLTTPQGLTIVFVAVLYIYILLNLAFFFLSPVLESLRLRAEKRLEHNCSNRFRDRWMGIWSPDDEAINSLKATLSLSMSFVAKMAPRERILFSDSLALISRPYYWILAPIFNRYIRPALDGVIRTYIAKTAQGNNRPAAEVVGVSPIPAAIQSQCADYPALPGWLNDQIVESSNRYMVDLAPKLRRLLSSTCILSGLDAFGHEISGRELVHTSYFDHPEVQSLLAMHIAWSINDVPQLLRVSRGDQRLMDWYQEFREAAGRPIVSSILKAAEQQNKIPLIQPRRRKAA
;
A
#
# COMPACT_ATOMS: atom_id res chain seq x y z
N MET A 1 14.26 -33.64 25.64
CA MET A 1 15.36 -32.76 25.18
C MET A 1 15.74 -33.20 23.78
N SER A 2 15.03 -32.68 22.77
CA SER A 2 15.35 -32.93 21.37
C SER A 2 16.52 -32.04 21.00
N ALA A 3 17.54 -32.62 20.38
CA ALA A 3 18.73 -31.92 19.94
C ALA A 3 18.35 -30.77 19.00
N VAL A 4 18.65 -29.54 19.40
CA VAL A 4 18.58 -28.37 18.52
C VAL A 4 19.70 -28.56 17.49
N THR A 5 19.35 -29.14 16.34
CA THR A 5 20.15 -28.97 15.12
C THR A 5 20.35 -27.47 14.94
N SER A 6 21.60 -27.00 14.90
CA SER A 6 21.90 -25.57 14.75
C SER A 6 21.35 -25.08 13.41
N SER A 7 20.11 -24.58 13.41
CA SER A 7 19.46 -24.03 12.23
C SER A 7 20.19 -22.76 11.83
N VAL A 8 20.63 -22.70 10.58
CA VAL A 8 21.20 -21.49 9.98
C VAL A 8 20.14 -20.38 10.00
N ASP A 9 20.50 -19.19 10.46
CA ASP A 9 19.63 -18.03 10.45
C ASP A 9 19.34 -17.59 9.01
N ARG A 10 18.08 -17.24 8.69
CA ARG A 10 17.67 -16.85 7.34
C ARG A 10 17.52 -15.34 7.18
N VAL A 11 17.96 -14.79 6.05
CA VAL A 11 17.79 -13.36 5.72
C VAL A 11 16.87 -13.24 4.51
N ILE A 12 15.67 -12.72 4.74
CA ILE A 12 14.67 -12.50 3.69
C ILE A 12 14.89 -11.11 3.08
N LEU A 13 14.99 -11.04 1.75
CA LEU A 13 15.07 -9.79 1.00
C LEU A 13 13.70 -9.46 0.41
N VAL A 14 13.24 -8.22 0.58
CA VAL A 14 11.92 -7.76 0.14
C VAL A 14 12.08 -6.57 -0.80
N HIS A 15 11.77 -6.79 -2.09
CA HIS A 15 11.95 -5.79 -3.14
C HIS A 15 10.89 -4.68 -3.12
N GLY A 16 11.22 -3.57 -3.80
CA GLY A 16 10.34 -2.41 -3.98
C GLY A 16 9.31 -2.59 -5.11
N THR A 17 8.59 -1.51 -5.41
CA THR A 17 7.68 -1.48 -6.56
C THR A 17 8.45 -1.60 -7.88
N PHE A 18 7.83 -2.21 -8.89
CA PHE A 18 8.41 -2.41 -10.24
C PHE A 18 9.68 -3.27 -10.30
N ALA A 19 10.04 -3.94 -9.20
CA ALA A 19 11.20 -4.85 -9.13
C ALA A 19 10.77 -6.33 -8.99
N ALA A 20 9.51 -6.64 -9.32
CA ALA A 20 8.95 -7.97 -9.23
C ALA A 20 9.42 -8.83 -10.39
N GLU A 21 9.91 -10.02 -10.07
CA GLU A 21 10.31 -11.06 -11.02
C GLU A 21 9.69 -12.39 -10.58
N THR A 22 9.45 -13.29 -11.54
CA THR A 22 8.87 -14.61 -11.26
C THR A 22 9.90 -15.63 -10.80
N ASP A 23 11.16 -15.41 -11.15
CA ASP A 23 12.24 -16.38 -10.93
C ASP A 23 12.97 -16.09 -9.62
N ASP A 24 13.29 -17.14 -8.86
CA ASP A 24 14.05 -17.05 -7.60
C ASP A 24 15.50 -16.54 -7.83
N ALA A 25 16.07 -16.90 -9.00
CA ALA A 25 17.43 -16.58 -9.39
C ALA A 25 17.46 -15.63 -10.59
N GLY A 26 18.41 -14.71 -10.62
CA GLY A 26 18.50 -13.70 -11.66
C GLY A 26 19.45 -12.55 -11.34
N ASN A 27 19.27 -11.42 -12.03
CA ASN A 27 20.16 -10.27 -11.93
C ASN A 27 19.65 -9.19 -10.96
N SER A 28 18.41 -9.30 -10.48
CA SER A 28 17.88 -8.36 -9.50
C SER A 28 18.58 -8.53 -8.17
N TRP A 29 18.81 -7.43 -7.46
CA TRP A 29 19.61 -7.42 -6.23
C TRP A 29 19.15 -8.40 -5.13
N TRP A 30 17.87 -8.77 -5.14
CA TRP A 30 17.23 -9.66 -4.19
C TRP A 30 17.19 -11.13 -4.66
N GLN A 31 17.40 -11.38 -5.96
CA GLN A 31 17.39 -12.72 -6.53
C GLN A 31 18.71 -13.46 -6.25
N GLU A 32 18.59 -14.78 -6.09
CA GLU A 32 19.71 -15.68 -5.90
C GLU A 32 20.68 -15.61 -7.09
N GLY A 33 21.99 -15.57 -6.80
CA GLY A 33 23.04 -15.54 -7.82
C GLY A 33 23.31 -14.18 -8.47
N SER A 34 22.61 -13.11 -8.08
CA SER A 34 23.00 -11.75 -8.50
C SER A 34 24.31 -11.31 -7.84
N ASP A 35 25.06 -10.42 -8.49
CA ASP A 35 26.33 -9.87 -7.95
C ASP A 35 26.14 -9.29 -6.53
N THR A 36 25.02 -8.62 -6.33
CA THR A 36 24.64 -8.03 -5.04
C THR A 36 24.32 -9.10 -4.00
N TRP A 37 23.53 -10.11 -4.37
CA TRP A 37 23.20 -11.23 -3.49
C TRP A 37 24.48 -11.94 -3.02
N ASP A 38 25.40 -12.24 -3.95
CA ASP A 38 26.69 -12.87 -3.65
C ASP A 38 27.60 -11.97 -2.79
N ALA A 39 27.61 -10.67 -3.04
CA ALA A 39 28.37 -9.72 -2.23
C ALA A 39 27.81 -9.62 -0.81
N MET A 40 26.49 -9.60 -0.65
CA MET A 40 25.83 -9.60 0.66
C MET A 40 26.06 -10.90 1.41
N GLN A 41 25.85 -12.06 0.77
CA GLN A 41 26.05 -13.39 1.36
C GLN A 41 27.47 -13.54 1.95
N ARG A 42 28.50 -13.05 1.24
CA ARG A 42 29.90 -13.09 1.72
C ARG A 42 30.15 -12.22 2.97
N LYS A 43 29.33 -11.19 3.20
CA LYS A 43 29.44 -10.28 4.34
C LYS A 43 28.66 -10.76 5.56
N LEU A 44 27.76 -11.72 5.43
CA LEU A 44 26.95 -12.19 6.55
C LEU A 44 27.78 -12.93 7.61
N PRO A 45 27.31 -12.96 8.88
CA PRO A 45 27.92 -13.79 9.92
C PRO A 45 27.91 -15.28 9.58
N LYS A 46 28.78 -16.04 10.25
CA LYS A 46 28.76 -17.51 10.10
C LYS A 46 27.46 -18.05 10.67
N GLY A 47 26.83 -18.99 9.95
CA GLY A 47 25.53 -19.54 10.34
C GLY A 47 24.37 -18.61 10.02
N THR A 48 24.55 -17.64 9.12
CA THR A 48 23.49 -16.81 8.55
C THR A 48 23.57 -16.86 7.02
N GLU A 49 22.43 -17.09 6.37
CA GLU A 49 22.33 -17.21 4.91
C GLU A 49 21.14 -16.39 4.39
N LEU A 50 21.31 -15.78 3.22
CA LEU A 50 20.21 -15.23 2.44
C LEU A 50 19.22 -16.34 2.11
N ALA A 51 17.94 -16.00 2.07
CA ALA A 51 16.92 -16.90 1.59
C ALA A 51 17.22 -17.27 0.12
N ALA A 52 17.09 -18.57 -0.17
CA ALA A 52 17.39 -19.17 -1.46
C ALA A 52 16.24 -20.12 -1.83
N GLN A 53 16.09 -20.41 -3.12
CA GLN A 53 15.04 -21.29 -3.64
C GLN A 53 13.65 -20.90 -3.11
N SER A 54 12.88 -21.86 -2.58
CA SER A 54 11.51 -21.69 -2.12
C SER A 54 11.30 -20.70 -0.96
N HIS A 55 12.36 -20.14 -0.38
CA HIS A 55 12.26 -19.10 0.66
C HIS A 55 12.49 -17.69 0.13
N VAL A 56 12.79 -17.51 -1.16
CA VAL A 56 12.82 -16.19 -1.79
C VAL A 56 11.40 -15.61 -1.76
N PHE A 57 11.27 -14.38 -1.25
CA PHE A 57 9.96 -13.77 -1.09
C PHE A 57 9.55 -12.98 -2.33
N HIS A 58 8.47 -13.41 -2.97
CA HIS A 58 7.89 -12.76 -4.14
C HIS A 58 6.62 -11.99 -3.77
N TRP A 59 6.46 -10.80 -4.34
CA TRP A 59 5.18 -10.10 -4.35
C TRP A 59 5.03 -9.29 -5.64
N SER A 60 3.83 -8.76 -5.90
CA SER A 60 3.52 -8.17 -7.20
C SER A 60 4.33 -6.93 -7.58
N GLY A 61 4.93 -6.24 -6.60
CA GLY A 61 5.62 -4.97 -6.85
C GLY A 61 4.68 -3.85 -7.34
N GLU A 62 3.36 -4.03 -7.26
CA GLU A 62 2.39 -3.02 -7.68
C GLU A 62 2.47 -1.79 -6.79
N ASN A 63 2.39 -0.60 -7.40
CA ASN A 63 2.28 0.66 -6.66
C ASN A 63 0.86 0.86 -6.12
N SER A 64 0.43 0.01 -5.19
CA SER A 64 -0.86 0.11 -4.52
C SER A 64 -0.78 -0.31 -3.06
N GLU A 65 -1.47 0.42 -2.19
CA GLU A 65 -1.53 0.12 -0.75
C GLU A 65 -2.13 -1.27 -0.50
N ARG A 66 -3.14 -1.66 -1.28
CA ARG A 66 -3.72 -3.00 -1.21
C ARG A 66 -2.71 -4.10 -1.52
N ALA A 67 -1.88 -3.92 -2.54
CA ALA A 67 -0.83 -4.88 -2.89
C ALA A 67 0.23 -4.99 -1.77
N ARG A 68 0.64 -3.85 -1.19
CA ARG A 68 1.58 -3.84 -0.05
C ARG A 68 1.00 -4.50 1.21
N ILE A 69 -0.28 -4.28 1.50
CA ILE A 69 -0.99 -4.93 2.61
C ILE A 69 -1.06 -6.45 2.39
N LYS A 70 -1.44 -6.88 1.17
CA LYS A 70 -1.49 -8.31 0.81
C LYS A 70 -0.11 -8.95 0.94
N ALA A 71 0.92 -8.35 0.35
CA ALA A 71 2.30 -8.83 0.48
C ALA A 71 2.75 -8.90 1.95
N GLY A 72 2.29 -7.98 2.81
CA GLY A 72 2.55 -8.05 4.25
C GLY A 72 1.87 -9.25 4.93
N GLN A 73 0.71 -9.70 4.43
CA GLN A 73 0.07 -10.94 4.89
C GLN A 73 0.87 -12.15 4.44
N ASP A 74 1.22 -12.20 3.15
CA ASP A 74 1.97 -13.30 2.55
C ASP A 74 3.35 -13.44 3.25
N LEU A 75 4.03 -12.33 3.55
CA LEU A 75 5.30 -12.32 4.29
C LEU A 75 5.14 -12.80 5.74
N LEU A 76 3.99 -12.50 6.38
CA LEU A 76 3.70 -12.97 7.73
C LEU A 76 3.47 -14.49 7.77
N GLU A 77 3.03 -15.11 6.68
CA GLU A 77 2.93 -16.57 6.56
C GLU A 77 4.32 -17.20 6.59
N ILE A 78 5.30 -16.65 5.84
CA ILE A 78 6.71 -17.09 5.93
C ILE A 78 7.26 -16.92 7.35
N PHE A 79 6.93 -15.81 8.03
CA PHE A 79 7.34 -15.62 9.41
C PHE A 79 6.78 -16.72 10.31
N ARG A 80 5.52 -17.13 10.12
CA ARG A 80 4.92 -18.22 10.91
C ARG A 80 5.62 -19.54 10.65
N GLU A 81 5.93 -19.86 9.40
CA GLU A 81 6.69 -21.07 9.04
C GLU A 81 8.03 -21.10 9.77
N PHE A 82 8.80 -20.01 9.74
CA PHE A 82 10.08 -19.93 10.44
C PHE A 82 9.92 -20.00 11.97
N GLU A 83 8.87 -19.40 12.54
CA GLU A 83 8.58 -19.51 13.97
C GLU A 83 8.22 -20.95 14.38
N GLU A 84 7.44 -21.66 13.57
CA GLU A 84 7.05 -23.07 13.77
C GLU A 84 8.24 -24.02 13.64
N GLU A 85 9.11 -23.80 12.65
CA GLU A 85 10.35 -24.56 12.45
C GLU A 85 11.46 -24.19 13.44
N GLY A 86 11.26 -23.11 14.21
CA GLY A 86 12.24 -22.59 15.17
C GLY A 86 13.47 -21.96 14.51
N ILE A 87 13.37 -21.59 13.23
CA ILE A 87 14.40 -20.92 12.44
C ILE A 87 14.42 -19.44 12.81
N CYS A 88 15.58 -18.95 13.24
CA CYS A 88 15.81 -17.53 13.44
C CYS A 88 15.98 -16.79 12.11
N TYR A 89 15.47 -15.56 12.02
CA TYR A 89 15.48 -14.85 10.76
C TYR A 89 15.64 -13.33 10.88
N HIS A 90 16.02 -12.72 9.76
CA HIS A 90 16.21 -11.30 9.55
C HIS A 90 15.48 -10.89 8.27
N VAL A 91 15.07 -9.62 8.17
CA VAL A 91 14.31 -9.15 7.00
C VAL A 91 14.83 -7.80 6.55
N ILE A 92 15.11 -7.65 5.25
CA ILE A 92 15.63 -6.41 4.66
C ILE A 92 14.68 -5.96 3.56
N GLY A 93 14.12 -4.77 3.70
CA GLY A 93 13.20 -4.20 2.72
C GLY A 93 13.80 -3.00 2.01
N HIS A 94 13.66 -2.95 0.69
CA HIS A 94 14.04 -1.79 -0.11
C HIS A 94 12.81 -1.04 -0.60
N SER A 95 12.85 0.30 -0.63
CA SER A 95 11.75 1.12 -1.12
C SER A 95 10.43 0.71 -0.44
N HIS A 96 9.35 0.47 -1.17
CA HIS A 96 8.09 -0.03 -0.63
C HIS A 96 8.14 -1.45 -0.04
N GLY A 97 9.20 -2.24 -0.28
CA GLY A 97 9.43 -3.51 0.42
C GLY A 97 9.58 -3.32 1.93
N GLY A 98 10.14 -2.19 2.38
CA GLY A 98 10.14 -1.85 3.82
C GLY A 98 8.73 -1.55 4.36
N SER A 99 7.82 -1.01 3.53
CA SER A 99 6.41 -0.87 3.90
C SER A 99 5.72 -2.23 4.03
N VAL A 100 6.06 -3.20 3.15
CA VAL A 100 5.57 -4.59 3.23
C VAL A 100 5.97 -5.23 4.57
N ILE A 101 7.24 -5.12 4.97
CA ILE A 101 7.72 -5.58 6.27
C ILE A 101 6.91 -4.94 7.40
N TRP A 102 6.73 -3.62 7.35
CA TRP A 102 5.97 -2.90 8.36
C TRP A 102 4.50 -3.35 8.45
N HIS A 103 3.86 -3.67 7.31
CA HIS A 103 2.53 -4.26 7.31
C HIS A 103 2.51 -5.66 7.95
N ALA A 104 3.49 -6.51 7.66
CA ALA A 104 3.61 -7.85 8.27
C ALA A 104 3.74 -7.76 9.80
N LEU A 105 4.58 -6.86 10.31
CA LEU A 105 4.76 -6.65 11.76
C LEU A 105 3.49 -6.12 12.43
N ARG A 106 2.77 -5.20 11.79
CA ARG A 106 1.49 -4.69 12.29
C ARG A 106 0.41 -5.78 12.30
N MET A 107 0.43 -6.67 11.31
CA MET A 107 -0.49 -7.80 11.24
C MET A 107 -0.18 -8.87 12.28
N ALA A 108 1.10 -9.12 12.56
CA ALA A 108 1.51 -9.97 13.68
C ALA A 108 0.92 -9.44 15.00
N GLU A 109 0.97 -8.13 15.24
CA GLU A 109 0.37 -7.51 16.43
C GLU A 109 -1.17 -7.66 16.44
N ILE A 110 -1.85 -7.44 15.31
CA ILE A 110 -3.31 -7.65 15.20
C ILE A 110 -3.69 -9.09 15.55
N GLN A 111 -2.90 -10.05 15.11
CA GLN A 111 -3.13 -11.47 15.30
C GLN A 111 -2.60 -11.99 16.65
N ASN A 112 -2.02 -11.11 17.48
CA ASN A 112 -1.28 -11.47 18.70
C ASN A 112 -0.22 -12.56 18.45
N LEU A 113 0.37 -12.59 17.26
CA LEU A 113 1.42 -13.54 16.91
C LEU A 113 2.70 -13.16 17.63
N TRP A 114 3.32 -14.14 18.29
CA TRP A 114 4.60 -13.94 18.94
C TRP A 114 5.75 -14.24 17.98
N LEU A 115 6.58 -13.23 17.69
CA LEU A 115 7.74 -13.33 16.76
C LEU A 115 9.11 -13.27 17.49
N PRO A 116 9.48 -14.28 18.31
CA PRO A 116 10.74 -14.33 19.02
C PRO A 116 11.93 -14.64 18.11
N ARG A 117 11.72 -15.30 16.96
CA ARG A 117 12.78 -15.73 16.04
C ARG A 117 13.18 -14.63 15.05
N LEU A 118 12.35 -13.60 14.86
CA LEU A 118 12.75 -12.37 14.16
C LEU A 118 13.86 -11.63 14.94
N ARG A 119 15.12 -11.74 14.53
CA ARG A 119 16.25 -11.13 15.25
C ARG A 119 16.48 -9.66 14.90
N SER A 120 16.35 -9.30 13.62
CA SER A 120 16.47 -7.91 13.16
C SER A 120 15.66 -7.64 11.90
N TRP A 121 15.35 -6.37 11.65
CA TRP A 121 14.78 -5.94 10.38
C TRP A 121 15.37 -4.60 9.95
N ALA A 122 15.57 -4.42 8.65
CA ALA A 122 16.16 -3.22 8.10
C ALA A 122 15.36 -2.69 6.91
N THR A 123 15.40 -1.37 6.72
CA THR A 123 14.75 -0.70 5.59
C THR A 123 15.72 0.23 4.88
N VAL A 124 15.77 0.16 3.56
CA VAL A 124 16.69 0.92 2.70
C VAL A 124 15.87 1.78 1.75
N GLY A 125 15.99 3.10 1.84
CA GLY A 125 15.26 4.05 1.00
C GLY A 125 13.74 3.98 1.12
N THR A 126 13.19 3.46 2.22
CA THR A 126 11.74 3.20 2.32
C THR A 126 10.92 4.48 2.57
N PRO A 127 9.97 4.85 1.70
CA PRO A 127 9.06 5.95 1.95
C PRO A 127 7.85 5.49 2.78
N PHE A 128 7.87 5.71 4.10
CA PHE A 128 6.70 5.44 4.94
C PHE A 128 5.64 6.52 4.76
N LEU A 129 4.49 6.11 4.24
CA LEU A 129 3.34 6.97 4.02
C LEU A 129 2.54 7.13 5.32
N GLN A 130 2.46 8.35 5.84
CA GLN A 130 1.65 8.67 7.01
C GLN A 130 0.22 8.94 6.56
N GLN A 131 -0.68 8.02 6.88
CA GLN A 131 -2.09 8.13 6.50
C GLN A 131 -2.91 8.81 7.60
N GLN A 132 -3.78 9.71 7.18
CA GLN A 132 -4.84 10.25 8.02
C GLN A 132 -6.19 9.97 7.40
N THR A 133 -7.18 9.78 8.25
CA THR A 133 -8.58 9.70 7.86
C THR A 133 -9.34 10.89 8.42
N ARG A 134 -10.47 11.19 7.78
CA ARG A 134 -11.48 12.14 8.27
C ARG A 134 -11.90 11.85 9.72
N SER A 135 -12.34 12.90 10.43
CA SER A 135 -12.84 12.80 11.81
C SER A 135 -14.02 11.82 11.94
N ARG A 136 -14.20 11.23 13.13
CA ARG A 136 -15.30 10.31 13.48
C ARG A 136 -16.65 11.02 13.35
N TRP A 137 -16.63 12.32 13.63
CA TRP A 137 -17.74 13.24 13.56
C TRP A 137 -17.75 14.06 12.28
N SER A 138 -17.03 13.61 11.23
CA SER A 138 -17.12 14.28 9.93
C SER A 138 -18.58 14.22 9.48
N LEU A 139 -19.16 15.39 9.20
CA LEU A 139 -20.51 15.52 8.65
C LEU A 139 -20.69 14.59 7.42
N ILE A 140 -19.64 14.43 6.63
CA ILE A 140 -19.62 13.55 5.46
C ILE A 140 -19.78 12.08 5.85
N ASN A 141 -19.14 11.61 6.92
CA ASN A 141 -19.33 10.25 7.40
C ASN A 141 -20.76 10.05 7.91
N GLY A 142 -21.35 11.05 8.58
CA GLY A 142 -22.75 11.02 8.99
C GLY A 142 -23.71 10.92 7.80
N ILE A 143 -23.48 11.75 6.76
CA ILE A 143 -24.23 11.70 5.49
C ILE A 143 -24.09 10.32 4.84
N ASN A 144 -22.87 9.78 4.77
CA ASN A 144 -22.62 8.47 4.18
C ASN A 144 -23.33 7.33 4.93
N ILE A 145 -23.32 7.34 6.26
CA ILE A 145 -24.08 6.37 7.07
C ILE A 145 -25.58 6.50 6.79
N PHE A 146 -26.10 7.73 6.78
CA PHE A 146 -27.51 7.99 6.49
C PHE A 146 -27.92 7.47 5.09
N LEU A 147 -27.13 7.77 4.06
CA LEU A 147 -27.35 7.26 2.69
C LEU A 147 -27.28 5.73 2.64
N ALA A 148 -26.31 5.11 3.32
CA ALA A 148 -26.21 3.66 3.39
C ALA A 148 -27.45 3.03 4.06
N LEU A 149 -27.95 3.61 5.15
CA LEU A 149 -29.15 3.13 5.85
C LEU A 149 -30.42 3.27 5.00
N ILE A 150 -30.53 4.36 4.23
CA ILE A 150 -31.62 4.56 3.25
C ILE A 150 -31.64 3.44 2.22
N LEU A 151 -30.48 2.95 1.77
CA LEU A 151 -30.36 1.91 0.75
C LEU A 151 -30.49 0.49 1.33
N LEU A 152 -29.99 0.27 2.56
CA LEU A 152 -30.08 -1.03 3.24
C LEU A 152 -31.52 -1.41 3.61
N LYS A 153 -32.35 -0.44 4.01
CA LYS A 153 -33.73 -0.73 4.44
C LYS A 153 -34.59 -1.36 3.32
N PRO A 154 -34.67 -0.80 2.09
CA PRO A 154 -35.39 -1.43 0.97
C PRO A 154 -34.80 -2.79 0.56
N ALA A 155 -33.47 -2.95 0.62
CA ALA A 155 -32.82 -4.23 0.34
C ALA A 155 -33.24 -5.29 1.36
N TYR A 156 -33.21 -4.94 2.65
CA TYR A 156 -33.65 -5.82 3.74
C TYR A 156 -35.12 -6.19 3.61
N VAL A 157 -36.02 -5.21 3.40
CA VAL A 157 -37.46 -5.46 3.24
C VAL A 157 -37.74 -6.39 2.07
N THR A 158 -37.08 -6.15 0.92
CA THR A 158 -37.25 -7.01 -0.28
C THR A 158 -36.71 -8.42 -0.03
N PHE A 159 -35.57 -8.54 0.65
CA PHE A 159 -35.01 -9.84 1.02
C PHE A 159 -35.93 -10.61 1.99
N THR A 160 -36.41 -9.97 3.06
CA THR A 160 -37.32 -10.60 4.00
C THR A 160 -38.64 -11.00 3.36
N GLN A 161 -39.15 -10.21 2.42
CA GLN A 161 -40.35 -10.55 1.64
C GLN A 161 -40.11 -11.82 0.80
N LEU A 162 -38.99 -11.90 0.06
CA LEU A 162 -38.65 -13.11 -0.69
C LEU A 162 -38.53 -14.35 0.21
N VAL A 163 -37.93 -14.23 1.39
CA VAL A 163 -37.82 -15.32 2.37
C VAL A 163 -39.18 -15.70 2.95
N GLN A 164 -40.00 -14.72 3.35
CA GLN A 164 -41.35 -14.96 3.87
C GLN A 164 -42.23 -15.64 2.83
N TYR A 165 -42.14 -15.26 1.55
CA TYR A 165 -42.85 -15.94 0.47
C TYR A 165 -42.39 -17.38 0.27
N SER A 166 -41.09 -17.62 0.37
CA SER A 166 -40.54 -18.97 0.30
C SER A 166 -41.05 -19.85 1.44
N ILE A 167 -41.10 -19.32 2.67
CA ILE A 167 -41.58 -20.05 3.86
C ILE A 167 -43.10 -20.26 3.80
N ALA A 168 -43.88 -19.21 3.53
CA ALA A 168 -45.34 -19.28 3.49
C ALA A 168 -45.85 -20.30 2.46
N SER A 169 -45.18 -20.39 1.30
CA SER A 169 -45.50 -21.39 0.28
C SER A 169 -45.16 -22.82 0.69
N LEU A 170 -44.16 -23.04 1.55
CA LEU A 170 -43.84 -24.37 2.09
C LEU A 170 -44.81 -24.79 3.19
N THR A 171 -45.38 -23.83 3.92
CA THR A 171 -46.30 -24.08 5.04
C THR A 171 -47.79 -24.00 4.65
N GLY A 172 -48.10 -23.76 3.37
CA GLY A 172 -49.49 -23.65 2.88
C GLY A 172 -50.25 -22.41 3.38
N GLY A 173 -49.54 -21.33 3.71
CA GLY A 173 -50.16 -20.08 4.19
C GLY A 173 -50.63 -19.18 3.05
N ASP A 174 -51.70 -18.40 3.29
CA ASP A 174 -52.19 -17.38 2.36
C ASP A 174 -51.12 -16.33 2.08
N VAL A 175 -50.73 -16.18 0.81
CA VAL A 175 -49.71 -15.23 0.41
C VAL A 175 -50.34 -13.93 -0.06
N GLN A 176 -50.31 -12.90 0.79
CA GLN A 176 -50.64 -11.54 0.34
C GLN A 176 -49.43 -10.92 -0.38
N VAL A 177 -49.65 -10.58 -1.65
CA VAL A 177 -48.67 -9.95 -2.54
C VAL A 177 -48.46 -8.50 -2.10
N LEU A 178 -47.22 -8.19 -1.69
CA LEU A 178 -46.67 -6.85 -1.42
C LEU A 178 -47.63 -5.91 -0.66
N ALA A 179 -47.81 -6.16 0.63
CA ALA A 179 -48.41 -5.18 1.53
C ALA A 179 -47.51 -3.94 1.61
N SER A 180 -47.92 -2.85 0.95
CA SER A 180 -47.19 -1.57 0.86
C SER A 180 -47.61 -0.56 1.95
N ASN A 181 -48.52 -0.95 2.84
CA ASN A 181 -49.17 -0.07 3.81
C ASN A 181 -48.24 0.58 4.85
N ASN A 182 -47.03 0.04 5.09
CA ASN A 182 -46.09 0.53 6.10
C ASN A 182 -44.73 0.97 5.53
N ASP A 183 -44.55 0.96 4.21
CA ASP A 183 -43.30 1.38 3.60
C ASP A 183 -43.18 2.91 3.62
N SER A 184 -42.09 3.43 4.20
CA SER A 184 -41.80 4.87 4.18
C SER A 184 -41.70 5.38 2.74
N GLN A 185 -42.12 6.62 2.46
CA GLN A 185 -42.07 7.24 1.11
C GLN A 185 -40.72 7.04 0.38
N ILE A 186 -39.62 7.04 1.13
CA ILE A 186 -38.27 6.79 0.61
C ILE A 186 -38.15 5.40 -0.04
N VAL A 187 -38.71 4.35 0.57
CA VAL A 187 -38.67 2.97 0.06
C VAL A 187 -39.43 2.89 -1.27
N GLN A 188 -40.56 3.58 -1.38
CA GLN A 188 -41.36 3.62 -2.62
C GLN A 188 -40.59 4.30 -3.76
N VAL A 189 -39.94 5.43 -3.49
CA VAL A 189 -39.12 6.15 -4.48
C VAL A 189 -37.93 5.29 -4.95
N VAL A 190 -37.23 4.64 -4.01
CA VAL A 190 -36.07 3.79 -4.33
C VAL A 190 -36.49 2.50 -5.06
N ARG A 191 -37.71 1.99 -4.86
CA ARG A 191 -38.24 0.80 -5.54
C ARG A 191 -38.82 1.08 -6.94
N ALA A 192 -39.22 2.32 -7.22
CA ALA A 192 -39.87 2.69 -8.48
C ALA A 192 -39.11 2.31 -9.77
N PRO A 193 -37.76 2.43 -9.86
CA PRO A 193 -37.03 1.99 -11.05
C PRO A 193 -37.13 0.49 -11.32
N ALA A 194 -37.11 -0.35 -10.28
CA ALA A 194 -37.26 -1.80 -10.42
C ALA A 194 -38.67 -2.18 -10.90
N LEU A 195 -39.70 -1.49 -10.41
CA LEU A 195 -41.09 -1.67 -10.88
C LEU A 195 -41.24 -1.26 -12.35
N ARG A 196 -40.66 -0.12 -12.76
CA ARG A 196 -40.67 0.28 -14.18
C ARG A 196 -39.93 -0.71 -15.09
N LEU A 197 -38.85 -1.31 -14.59
CA LEU A 197 -38.15 -2.36 -15.33
C LEU A 197 -39.04 -3.59 -15.54
N LEU A 198 -39.75 -4.05 -14.50
CA LEU A 198 -40.69 -5.16 -14.60
C LEU A 198 -41.83 -4.86 -15.59
N GLU A 199 -42.41 -3.66 -15.53
CA GLU A 199 -43.44 -3.20 -16.48
C GLU A 199 -42.90 -3.19 -17.93
N GLY A 200 -41.69 -2.68 -18.14
CA GLY A 200 -41.01 -2.70 -19.45
C GLY A 200 -40.67 -4.10 -19.97
N LEU A 201 -40.55 -5.09 -19.08
CA LEU A 201 -40.38 -6.51 -19.41
C LEU A 201 -41.71 -7.25 -19.61
N GLY A 202 -42.84 -6.54 -19.62
CA GLY A 202 -44.17 -7.10 -19.89
C GLY A 202 -44.85 -7.73 -18.68
N ILE A 203 -44.40 -7.44 -17.46
CA ILE A 203 -45.03 -7.94 -16.24
C ILE A 203 -46.11 -6.95 -15.79
N PRO A 204 -47.38 -7.38 -15.64
CA PRO A 204 -48.45 -6.52 -15.17
C PRO A 204 -48.19 -6.07 -13.73
N ILE A 205 -48.41 -4.79 -13.47
CA ILE A 205 -48.29 -4.19 -12.14
C ILE A 205 -49.60 -3.46 -11.84
N ASP A 206 -50.42 -4.07 -11.00
CA ASP A 206 -51.70 -3.49 -10.58
C ASP A 206 -51.53 -2.74 -9.26
N LYS A 207 -51.92 -1.47 -9.25
CA LYS A 207 -51.88 -0.60 -8.07
C LYS A 207 -53.29 -0.50 -7.49
N THR A 208 -53.66 -1.46 -6.66
CA THR A 208 -54.97 -1.48 -5.99
C THR A 208 -54.87 -0.74 -4.65
N GLY A 209 -55.10 0.57 -4.69
CA GLY A 209 -55.04 1.43 -3.51
C GLY A 209 -53.61 1.52 -2.94
N ALA A 210 -53.41 0.99 -1.72
CA ALA A 210 -52.12 1.01 -1.04
C ALA A 210 -51.32 -0.30 -1.19
N ASN A 211 -51.76 -1.25 -2.04
CA ASN A 211 -51.01 -2.46 -2.36
C ASN A 211 -50.55 -2.45 -3.83
N ILE A 212 -49.41 -3.08 -4.10
CA ILE A 212 -48.85 -3.23 -5.46
C ILE A 212 -48.81 -4.71 -5.77
N GLN A 213 -49.73 -5.18 -6.62
CA GLN A 213 -49.70 -6.54 -7.12
C GLN A 213 -48.72 -6.60 -8.31
N VAL A 214 -47.74 -7.50 -8.23
CA VAL A 214 -46.72 -7.69 -9.27
C VAL A 214 -46.91 -9.08 -9.87
N GLY A 215 -47.13 -9.12 -11.19
CA GLY A 215 -47.40 -10.34 -11.93
C GLY A 215 -48.87 -10.77 -11.88
N SER A 216 -49.19 -11.83 -12.63
CA SER A 216 -50.55 -12.34 -12.82
C SER A 216 -50.83 -13.59 -11.99
N PHE A 217 -50.09 -13.78 -10.90
CA PHE A 217 -50.33 -14.90 -9.99
C PHE A 217 -51.71 -14.78 -9.35
N ASP A 218 -52.53 -15.83 -9.51
CA ASP A 218 -53.87 -15.94 -8.94
C ASP A 218 -53.89 -17.11 -7.94
N PRO A 219 -53.99 -16.84 -6.62
CA PRO A 219 -54.00 -17.88 -5.60
C PRO A 219 -55.23 -18.80 -5.68
N THR A 220 -56.28 -18.41 -6.42
CA THR A 220 -57.52 -19.20 -6.54
C THR A 220 -57.40 -20.39 -7.50
N GLN A 221 -56.34 -20.44 -8.32
CA GLN A 221 -56.11 -21.52 -9.28
C GLN A 221 -55.43 -22.76 -8.67
N GLY A 222 -55.08 -22.73 -7.38
CA GLY A 222 -54.53 -23.89 -6.65
C GLY A 222 -53.03 -24.14 -6.84
N ASP A 223 -52.34 -23.33 -7.64
CA ASP A 223 -50.90 -23.41 -7.83
C ASP A 223 -50.13 -22.78 -6.66
N SER A 224 -49.03 -23.41 -6.24
CA SER A 224 -48.16 -22.82 -5.23
C SER A 224 -47.40 -21.61 -5.80
N LEU A 225 -47.35 -20.50 -5.05
CA LEU A 225 -46.64 -19.29 -5.47
C LEU A 225 -45.16 -19.57 -5.78
N VAL A 226 -44.51 -20.45 -5.02
CA VAL A 226 -43.11 -20.83 -5.29
C VAL A 226 -42.99 -21.61 -6.59
N ALA A 227 -43.91 -22.53 -6.88
CA ALA A 227 -43.94 -23.16 -8.20
C ALA A 227 -44.09 -22.10 -9.28
N HIS A 228 -45.04 -21.17 -9.17
CA HIS A 228 -45.19 -20.09 -10.15
C HIS A 228 -43.92 -19.23 -10.29
N MET A 229 -43.29 -18.84 -9.17
CA MET A 229 -42.08 -18.02 -9.16
C MET A 229 -40.84 -18.71 -9.75
N LEU A 230 -40.75 -20.04 -9.64
CA LEU A 230 -39.58 -20.81 -10.09
C LEU A 230 -39.78 -21.52 -11.44
N THR A 231 -41.02 -21.76 -11.87
CA THR A 231 -41.31 -22.51 -13.10
C THR A 231 -41.83 -21.63 -14.23
N THR A 232 -42.44 -20.48 -13.93
CA THR A 232 -42.95 -19.59 -14.98
C THR A 232 -41.91 -18.55 -15.40
N PRO A 233 -41.86 -18.16 -16.69
CA PRO A 233 -40.98 -17.10 -17.16
C PRO A 233 -41.21 -15.76 -16.42
N GLN A 234 -42.47 -15.46 -16.09
CA GLN A 234 -42.85 -14.26 -15.35
C GLN A 234 -42.30 -14.30 -13.91
N GLY A 235 -42.52 -15.42 -13.22
CA GLY A 235 -41.99 -15.66 -11.88
C GLY A 235 -40.47 -15.53 -11.80
N LEU A 236 -39.77 -16.19 -12.73
CA LEU A 236 -38.30 -16.14 -12.82
C LEU A 236 -37.81 -14.71 -13.06
N THR A 237 -38.52 -13.93 -13.88
CA THR A 237 -38.19 -12.53 -14.14
C THR A 237 -38.39 -11.65 -12.89
N ILE A 238 -39.46 -11.87 -12.12
CA ILE A 238 -39.69 -11.17 -10.84
C ILE A 238 -38.57 -11.47 -9.85
N VAL A 239 -38.22 -12.76 -9.67
CA VAL A 239 -37.13 -13.18 -8.77
C VAL A 239 -35.81 -12.58 -9.23
N PHE A 240 -35.49 -12.65 -10.52
CA PHE A 240 -34.25 -12.10 -11.07
C PHE A 240 -34.14 -10.59 -10.82
N VAL A 241 -35.18 -9.81 -11.13
CA VAL A 241 -35.16 -8.36 -10.90
C VAL A 241 -35.09 -8.03 -9.40
N ALA A 242 -35.75 -8.80 -8.54
CA ALA A 242 -35.68 -8.61 -7.09
C ALA A 242 -34.27 -8.88 -6.54
N VAL A 243 -33.61 -9.96 -6.98
CA VAL A 243 -32.22 -10.28 -6.60
C VAL A 243 -31.26 -9.23 -7.14
N LEU A 244 -31.40 -8.82 -8.40
CA LEU A 244 -30.59 -7.76 -9.00
C LEU A 244 -30.76 -6.42 -8.26
N TYR A 245 -32.00 -6.09 -7.89
CA TYR A 245 -32.30 -4.89 -7.10
C TYR A 245 -31.62 -4.93 -5.73
N ILE A 246 -31.74 -6.04 -5.00
CA ILE A 246 -31.04 -6.23 -3.72
C ILE A 246 -29.53 -6.08 -3.92
N TYR A 247 -28.97 -6.74 -4.94
CA TYR A 247 -27.53 -6.67 -5.24
C TYR A 247 -27.06 -5.24 -5.51
N ILE A 248 -27.78 -4.47 -6.35
CA ILE A 248 -27.44 -3.08 -6.66
C ILE A 248 -27.51 -2.21 -5.40
N LEU A 249 -28.58 -2.33 -4.61
CA LEU A 249 -28.74 -1.56 -3.38
C LEU A 249 -27.66 -1.87 -2.35
N LEU A 250 -27.30 -3.14 -2.18
CA LEU A 250 -26.20 -3.55 -1.30
C LEU A 250 -24.88 -2.95 -1.77
N ASN A 251 -24.56 -3.02 -3.07
CA ASN A 251 -23.33 -2.44 -3.61
C ASN A 251 -23.27 -0.92 -3.40
N LEU A 252 -24.38 -0.21 -3.65
CA LEU A 252 -24.46 1.23 -3.40
C LEU A 252 -24.36 1.55 -1.91
N ALA A 253 -25.00 0.76 -1.04
CA ALA A 253 -24.88 0.93 0.41
C ALA A 253 -23.43 0.72 0.87
N PHE A 254 -22.74 -0.32 0.38
CA PHE A 254 -21.34 -0.59 0.67
C PHE A 254 -20.41 0.50 0.13
N PHE A 255 -20.73 1.11 -1.01
CA PHE A 255 -19.99 2.26 -1.55
C PHE A 255 -19.98 3.43 -0.55
N PHE A 256 -21.11 3.73 0.09
CA PHE A 256 -21.18 4.78 1.12
C PHE A 256 -20.61 4.34 2.47
N LEU A 257 -20.76 3.06 2.84
CA LEU A 257 -20.29 2.54 4.12
C LEU A 257 -18.77 2.32 4.16
N SER A 258 -18.14 1.99 3.03
CA SER A 258 -16.71 1.67 2.94
C SER A 258 -15.80 2.80 3.48
N PRO A 259 -15.97 4.08 3.08
CA PRO A 259 -15.24 5.21 3.69
C PRO A 259 -15.33 5.27 5.22
N VAL A 260 -16.50 4.93 5.77
CA VAL A 260 -16.76 4.98 7.21
C VAL A 260 -16.02 3.86 7.92
N LEU A 261 -16.16 2.63 7.42
CA LEU A 261 -15.45 1.46 7.95
C LEU A 261 -13.94 1.65 7.89
N GLU A 262 -13.44 2.18 6.78
CA GLU A 262 -12.01 2.44 6.60
C GLU A 262 -11.51 3.51 7.57
N SER A 263 -12.31 4.55 7.83
CA SER A 263 -11.98 5.57 8.83
C SER A 263 -11.90 5.02 10.25
N LEU A 264 -12.69 3.99 10.58
CA LEU A 264 -12.64 3.30 11.86
C LEU A 264 -11.42 2.39 11.94
N ARG A 265 -11.14 1.64 10.86
CA ARG A 265 -9.97 0.76 10.73
C ARG A 265 -8.66 1.53 10.87
N LEU A 266 -8.49 2.64 10.16
CA LEU A 266 -7.32 3.53 10.24
C LEU A 266 -7.01 4.01 11.66
N ARG A 267 -8.05 4.22 12.48
CA ARG A 267 -7.87 4.64 13.88
C ARG A 267 -7.44 3.50 14.78
N ALA A 268 -8.02 2.32 14.58
CA ALA A 268 -7.60 1.12 15.30
C ALA A 268 -6.12 0.82 14.98
N GLU A 269 -5.76 0.96 13.70
CA GLU A 269 -4.41 0.84 13.19
C GLU A 269 -3.40 1.78 13.84
N LYS A 270 -3.74 3.05 14.11
CA LYS A 270 -2.83 3.96 14.83
C LYS A 270 -2.45 3.48 16.23
N ARG A 271 -3.36 2.81 16.94
CA ARG A 271 -3.05 2.21 18.25
C ARG A 271 -2.11 1.02 18.09
N LEU A 272 -2.35 0.19 17.08
CA LEU A 272 -1.53 -0.97 16.76
C LEU A 272 -0.12 -0.59 16.34
N GLU A 273 0.05 0.52 15.61
CA GLU A 273 1.36 1.03 15.23
C GLU A 273 2.22 1.37 16.47
N HIS A 274 1.62 1.93 17.52
CA HIS A 274 2.35 2.22 18.76
C HIS A 274 2.82 0.95 19.46
N ASN A 275 1.96 -0.07 19.59
CA ASN A 275 2.36 -1.36 20.15
C ASN A 275 3.44 -2.07 19.32
N CYS A 276 3.25 -2.09 18.00
CA CYS A 276 4.20 -2.65 17.04
C CYS A 276 5.56 -1.96 17.16
N SER A 277 5.57 -0.63 17.27
CA SER A 277 6.79 0.15 17.52
C SER A 277 7.46 -0.27 18.83
N ASN A 278 6.73 -0.29 19.95
CA ASN A 278 7.28 -0.70 21.25
C ASN A 278 7.92 -2.09 21.23
N ARG A 279 7.40 -2.98 20.37
CA ARG A 279 7.83 -4.36 20.28
C ARG A 279 9.01 -4.60 19.34
N PHE A 280 9.03 -3.93 18.19
CA PHE A 280 9.97 -4.23 17.11
C PHE A 280 10.97 -3.12 16.80
N ARG A 281 10.79 -1.91 17.35
CA ARG A 281 11.70 -0.77 17.13
C ARG A 281 13.15 -1.07 17.50
N ASP A 282 13.38 -1.76 18.62
CA ASP A 282 14.73 -2.06 19.09
C ASP A 282 15.53 -2.95 18.11
N ARG A 283 14.82 -3.69 17.25
CA ARG A 283 15.37 -4.60 16.24
C ARG A 283 15.48 -3.94 14.85
N TRP A 284 15.12 -2.67 14.72
CA TRP A 284 15.07 -1.95 13.45
C TRP A 284 16.37 -1.21 13.13
N MET A 285 16.69 -1.11 11.84
CA MET A 285 17.62 -0.12 11.29
C MET A 285 17.08 0.48 9.99
N GLY A 286 17.10 1.82 9.89
CA GLY A 286 16.78 2.55 8.66
C GLY A 286 18.03 3.07 7.99
N ILE A 287 18.11 2.92 6.67
CA ILE A 287 19.15 3.51 5.82
C ILE A 287 18.43 4.38 4.77
N TRP A 288 18.77 5.67 4.73
CA TRP A 288 18.25 6.57 3.70
C TRP A 288 19.22 7.71 3.41
N SER A 289 19.13 8.22 2.20
CA SER A 289 19.81 9.43 1.74
C SER A 289 18.87 10.62 1.91
N PRO A 290 19.35 11.80 2.33
CA PRO A 290 18.59 13.05 2.24
C PRO A 290 18.18 13.41 0.80
N ASP A 291 18.92 12.93 -0.20
CA ASP A 291 18.73 13.19 -1.62
C ASP A 291 17.92 12.10 -2.34
N ASP A 292 17.35 11.12 -1.60
CA ASP A 292 16.52 10.05 -2.19
C ASP A 292 15.32 10.62 -2.95
N GLU A 293 15.28 10.36 -4.25
CA GLU A 293 14.31 10.95 -5.17
C GLU A 293 12.90 10.40 -4.92
N ALA A 294 12.75 9.14 -4.53
CA ALA A 294 11.43 8.55 -4.31
C ALA A 294 10.78 9.13 -3.05
N ILE A 295 11.54 9.24 -1.96
CA ILE A 295 11.08 9.85 -0.71
C ILE A 295 10.72 11.32 -0.94
N ASN A 296 11.61 12.08 -1.57
CA ASN A 296 11.42 13.51 -1.79
C ASN A 296 10.31 13.81 -2.82
N SER A 297 10.18 13.02 -3.88
CA SER A 297 9.10 13.16 -4.86
C SER A 297 7.74 12.88 -4.22
N LEU A 298 7.62 11.80 -3.42
CA LEU A 298 6.40 11.51 -2.68
C LEU A 298 6.08 12.61 -1.67
N LYS A 299 7.08 13.19 -1.00
CA LYS A 299 6.87 14.36 -0.14
C LYS A 299 6.36 15.58 -0.92
N ALA A 300 6.89 15.83 -2.11
CA ALA A 300 6.44 16.91 -2.98
C ALA A 300 5.00 16.73 -3.48
N THR A 301 4.50 15.48 -3.57
CA THR A 301 3.08 15.24 -3.91
C THR A 301 2.11 15.82 -2.89
N LEU A 302 2.53 16.01 -1.63
CA LEU A 302 1.72 16.62 -0.57
C LEU A 302 1.44 18.11 -0.83
N SER A 303 2.27 18.77 -1.65
CA SER A 303 2.19 20.21 -1.95
C SER A 303 1.98 20.50 -3.43
N LEU A 304 1.43 19.56 -4.21
CA LEU A 304 1.15 19.77 -5.64
C LEU A 304 0.31 21.04 -5.85
N SER A 305 0.89 22.05 -6.50
CA SER A 305 0.25 23.37 -6.71
C SER A 305 -0.36 23.54 -8.10
N MET A 306 -0.12 22.60 -9.04
CA MET A 306 -0.58 22.69 -10.43
C MET A 306 -2.12 22.74 -10.58
N SER A 307 -2.59 23.46 -11.60
CA SER A 307 -3.99 23.50 -12.04
C SER A 307 -4.10 22.70 -13.32
N PHE A 308 -5.05 21.76 -13.36
CA PHE A 308 -5.27 20.84 -14.47
C PHE A 308 -6.47 21.27 -15.33
N VAL A 309 -7.37 22.06 -14.77
CA VAL A 309 -8.56 22.57 -15.42
C VAL A 309 -8.29 23.96 -15.99
N ALA A 310 -8.43 24.08 -17.30
CA ALA A 310 -8.31 25.35 -18.00
C ALA A 310 -9.33 26.37 -17.46
N LYS A 311 -8.94 27.65 -17.43
CA LYS A 311 -9.89 28.72 -17.15
C LYS A 311 -10.91 28.79 -18.28
N MET A 312 -12.17 28.92 -17.91
CA MET A 312 -13.21 29.26 -18.87
C MET A 312 -13.02 30.74 -19.22
N ALA A 313 -12.54 31.02 -20.43
CA ALA A 313 -12.32 32.36 -20.94
C ALA A 313 -12.76 32.44 -22.40
N PRO A 314 -13.20 33.61 -22.89
CA PRO A 314 -13.46 33.79 -24.31
C PRO A 314 -12.16 33.53 -25.08
N ARG A 315 -12.18 32.59 -26.03
CA ARG A 315 -11.02 32.30 -26.86
C ARG A 315 -10.78 33.43 -27.87
N GLU A 316 -9.51 33.73 -28.12
CA GLU A 316 -9.10 34.56 -29.26
C GLU A 316 -9.48 33.86 -30.56
N ARG A 317 -9.92 34.63 -31.55
CA ARG A 317 -10.42 34.07 -32.82
C ARG A 317 -9.24 33.72 -33.72
N ILE A 318 -8.90 32.44 -33.76
CA ILE A 318 -7.82 31.93 -34.62
C ILE A 318 -8.39 30.89 -35.60
N LEU A 319 -9.42 30.14 -35.20
CA LEU A 319 -10.03 29.08 -35.99
C LEU A 319 -11.44 29.45 -36.45
N PHE A 320 -11.87 28.90 -37.60
CA PHE A 320 -13.23 29.11 -38.12
C PHE A 320 -14.32 28.63 -37.13
N SER A 321 -14.04 27.58 -36.36
CA SER A 321 -14.88 27.09 -35.27
C SER A 321 -15.14 28.13 -34.17
N ASP A 322 -14.26 29.11 -34.00
CA ASP A 322 -14.43 30.18 -33.00
C ASP A 322 -15.54 31.15 -33.38
N SER A 323 -15.93 31.19 -34.66
CA SER A 323 -17.08 31.96 -35.14
C SER A 323 -18.40 31.38 -34.62
N LEU A 324 -18.51 30.06 -34.46
CA LEU A 324 -19.68 29.41 -33.86
C LEU A 324 -19.81 29.71 -32.35
N ALA A 325 -18.68 30.00 -31.68
CA ALA A 325 -18.68 30.38 -30.27
C ALA A 325 -19.34 31.74 -29.98
N LEU A 326 -19.64 32.55 -31.02
CA LEU A 326 -20.38 33.82 -30.90
C LEU A 326 -21.73 33.66 -30.19
N ILE A 327 -22.46 32.59 -30.51
CA ILE A 327 -23.77 32.28 -29.91
C ILE A 327 -23.64 32.03 -28.40
N SER A 328 -22.51 31.47 -27.97
CA SER A 328 -22.21 31.15 -26.57
C SER A 328 -21.56 32.30 -25.77
N ARG A 329 -21.25 33.46 -26.37
CA ARG A 329 -20.56 34.55 -25.67
C ARG A 329 -21.30 35.15 -24.45
N PRO A 330 -22.62 35.39 -24.50
CA PRO A 330 -23.36 35.87 -23.32
C PRO A 330 -23.32 34.87 -22.15
N TYR A 331 -23.33 33.56 -22.47
CA TYR A 331 -23.22 32.47 -21.50
C TYR A 331 -21.87 32.51 -20.76
N TYR A 332 -20.77 32.81 -21.46
CA TYR A 332 -19.45 32.96 -20.82
C TYR A 332 -19.39 34.10 -19.81
N TRP A 333 -20.11 35.22 -19.98
CA TRP A 333 -20.07 36.32 -19.02
C TRP A 333 -20.74 36.00 -17.69
N ILE A 334 -21.78 35.17 -17.71
CA ILE A 334 -22.49 34.74 -16.51
C ILE A 334 -21.80 33.53 -15.88
N LEU A 335 -21.37 32.57 -16.69
CA LEU A 335 -20.89 31.29 -16.20
C LEU A 335 -19.39 31.19 -16.04
N ALA A 336 -18.58 31.95 -16.78
CA ALA A 336 -17.14 31.95 -16.54
C ALA A 336 -16.78 32.45 -15.13
N PRO A 337 -17.40 33.51 -14.55
CA PRO A 337 -17.14 33.91 -13.17
C PRO A 337 -17.53 32.82 -12.16
N ILE A 338 -18.71 32.21 -12.33
CA ILE A 338 -19.21 31.14 -11.46
C ILE A 338 -18.31 29.90 -11.56
N PHE A 339 -18.01 29.47 -12.79
CA PHE A 339 -17.17 28.34 -13.07
C PHE A 339 -15.76 28.56 -12.52
N ASN A 340 -15.10 29.66 -12.88
CA ASN A 340 -13.72 29.92 -12.48
C ASN A 340 -13.57 30.13 -10.96
N ARG A 341 -14.60 30.65 -10.28
CA ARG A 341 -14.56 30.92 -8.83
C ARG A 341 -14.94 29.70 -7.99
N TYR A 342 -15.91 28.89 -8.41
CA TYR A 342 -16.47 27.82 -7.58
C TYR A 342 -16.22 26.42 -8.14
N ILE A 343 -16.46 26.21 -9.45
CA ILE A 343 -16.41 24.87 -10.06
C ILE A 343 -14.98 24.45 -10.36
N ARG A 344 -14.19 25.33 -10.99
CA ARG A 344 -12.80 25.08 -11.37
C ARG A 344 -11.92 24.71 -10.17
N PRO A 345 -11.92 25.46 -9.05
CA PRO A 345 -11.12 25.06 -7.88
C PRO A 345 -11.54 23.70 -7.31
N ALA A 346 -12.85 23.37 -7.34
CA ALA A 346 -13.34 22.08 -6.89
C ALA A 346 -12.87 20.94 -7.81
N LEU A 347 -13.01 21.09 -9.12
CA LEU A 347 -12.55 20.11 -10.11
C LEU A 347 -11.02 19.94 -10.07
N ASP A 348 -10.27 21.05 -10.01
CA ASP A 348 -8.81 21.03 -9.83
C ASP A 348 -8.41 20.29 -8.55
N GLY A 349 -9.16 20.49 -7.46
CA GLY A 349 -8.97 19.78 -6.21
C GLY A 349 -9.14 18.26 -6.41
N VAL A 350 -10.22 17.83 -7.05
CA VAL A 350 -10.50 16.41 -7.31
C VAL A 350 -9.41 15.77 -8.18
N ILE A 351 -9.02 16.41 -9.28
CA ILE A 351 -7.98 15.89 -10.19
C ILE A 351 -6.64 15.81 -9.48
N ARG A 352 -6.26 16.86 -8.74
CA ARG A 352 -5.01 16.90 -7.95
C ARG A 352 -4.97 15.78 -6.92
N THR A 353 -6.06 15.57 -6.18
CA THR A 353 -6.16 14.46 -5.22
C THR A 353 -6.04 13.11 -5.92
N TYR A 354 -6.66 12.92 -7.08
CA TYR A 354 -6.57 11.67 -7.83
C TYR A 354 -5.13 11.39 -8.30
N ILE A 355 -4.47 12.39 -8.89
CA ILE A 355 -3.06 12.30 -9.35
C ILE A 355 -2.13 12.03 -8.16
N ALA A 356 -2.26 12.79 -7.07
CA ALA A 356 -1.46 12.59 -5.86
C ALA A 356 -1.63 11.17 -5.31
N LYS A 357 -2.88 10.69 -5.18
CA LYS A 357 -3.15 9.32 -4.72
C LYS A 357 -2.59 8.26 -5.64
N THR A 358 -2.64 8.48 -6.95
CA THR A 358 -2.10 7.54 -7.94
C THR A 358 -0.58 7.47 -7.84
N ALA A 359 0.10 8.62 -7.78
CA ALA A 359 1.55 8.69 -7.61
C ALA A 359 2.01 8.04 -6.28
N GLN A 360 1.27 8.26 -5.20
CA GLN A 360 1.52 7.67 -3.88
C GLN A 360 1.14 6.18 -3.79
N GLY A 361 0.49 5.61 -4.81
CA GLY A 361 -0.11 4.29 -4.73
C GLY A 361 -1.16 4.16 -3.62
N ASN A 362 -1.80 5.26 -3.21
CA ASN A 362 -2.80 5.27 -2.15
C ASN A 362 -4.20 4.99 -2.72
N ASN A 363 -4.55 3.71 -2.81
CA ASN A 363 -5.88 3.24 -3.21
C ASN A 363 -6.81 2.94 -2.03
N ARG A 364 -6.49 3.45 -0.82
CA ARG A 364 -7.28 3.21 0.39
C ARG A 364 -8.46 4.19 0.48
N PRO A 365 -9.72 3.71 0.65
CA PRO A 365 -10.89 4.58 0.77
C PRO A 365 -10.75 5.56 1.95
N ALA A 366 -11.15 6.83 1.77
CA ALA A 366 -11.13 7.86 2.81
C ALA A 366 -9.77 8.16 3.50
N ALA A 367 -8.68 7.51 3.06
CA ALA A 367 -7.33 7.78 3.52
C ALA A 367 -6.69 8.86 2.66
N GLU A 368 -6.02 9.79 3.31
CA GLU A 368 -5.18 10.81 2.69
C GLU A 368 -3.77 10.66 3.26
N VAL A 369 -2.76 10.72 2.39
CA VAL A 369 -1.36 10.78 2.84
C VAL A 369 -1.11 12.21 3.29
N VAL A 370 -0.69 12.38 4.55
CA VAL A 370 -0.42 13.68 5.16
C VAL A 370 1.07 13.91 5.44
N GLY A 371 1.87 12.85 5.32
CA GLY A 371 3.31 12.90 5.55
C GLY A 371 4.00 11.75 4.84
N VAL A 372 5.26 11.97 4.49
CA VAL A 372 6.17 10.95 3.96
C VAL A 372 7.46 11.07 4.75
N SER A 373 7.94 9.95 5.31
CA SER A 373 9.11 9.90 6.17
C SER A 373 9.93 8.64 5.87
N PRO A 374 11.27 8.68 5.99
CA PRO A 374 12.10 7.48 5.94
C PRO A 374 11.94 6.58 7.18
N ILE A 375 11.22 7.07 8.20
CA ILE A 375 11.03 6.41 9.50
C ILE A 375 9.54 6.11 9.67
N PRO A 376 9.15 4.90 10.13
CA PRO A 376 7.76 4.63 10.49
C PRO A 376 7.25 5.65 11.51
N ALA A 377 6.06 6.21 11.29
CA ALA A 377 5.54 7.30 12.13
C ALA A 377 5.50 6.98 13.63
N ALA A 378 5.21 5.73 13.99
CA ALA A 378 5.18 5.29 15.38
C ALA A 378 6.56 5.07 16.01
N ILE A 379 7.60 4.91 15.20
CA ILE A 379 9.00 4.93 15.67
C ILE A 379 9.47 6.38 15.82
N GLN A 380 9.18 7.21 14.82
CA GLN A 380 9.55 8.63 14.81
C GLN A 380 8.95 9.42 15.97
N SER A 381 7.74 9.07 16.42
CA SER A 381 7.10 9.74 17.56
C SER A 381 7.76 9.44 18.91
N GLN A 382 8.64 8.44 18.98
CA GLN A 382 9.32 8.02 20.21
C GLN A 382 10.78 8.49 20.27
N CYS A 383 11.41 8.77 19.13
CA CYS A 383 12.73 9.37 19.04
C CYS A 383 12.86 10.16 17.73
N ALA A 384 13.26 11.43 17.81
CA ALA A 384 13.24 12.38 16.69
C ALA A 384 14.52 12.36 15.83
N ASP A 385 15.63 11.85 16.34
CA ASP A 385 16.97 12.13 15.80
C ASP A 385 17.69 10.86 15.33
N TYR A 386 17.05 10.05 14.47
CA TYR A 386 17.82 9.02 13.75
C TYR A 386 18.64 9.68 12.63
N PRO A 387 19.95 9.41 12.53
CA PRO A 387 20.79 10.00 11.51
C PRO A 387 20.49 9.40 10.13
N ALA A 388 20.43 10.26 9.11
CA ALA A 388 20.51 9.81 7.70
C ALA A 388 21.91 9.24 7.41
N LEU A 389 22.13 8.68 6.22
CA LEU A 389 23.46 8.23 5.81
C LEU A 389 24.52 9.31 6.03
N PRO A 390 25.75 8.93 6.46
CA PRO A 390 26.80 9.91 6.73
C PRO A 390 27.16 10.64 5.43
N GLY A 391 27.45 11.94 5.53
CA GLY A 391 27.59 12.83 4.37
C GLY A 391 28.54 12.29 3.29
N TRP A 392 29.69 11.74 3.66
CA TRP A 392 30.64 11.16 2.70
C TRP A 392 30.07 9.98 1.89
N LEU A 393 29.25 9.13 2.50
CA LEU A 393 28.64 7.98 1.84
C LEU A 393 27.46 8.45 0.98
N ASN A 394 26.70 9.42 1.49
CA ASN A 394 25.66 10.08 0.72
C ASN A 394 26.23 10.70 -0.57
N ASP A 395 27.28 11.50 -0.44
CA ASP A 395 27.97 12.15 -1.57
C ASP A 395 28.49 11.12 -2.57
N GLN A 396 29.04 10.00 -2.08
CA GLN A 396 29.49 8.90 -2.93
C GLN A 396 28.34 8.26 -3.73
N ILE A 397 27.17 8.07 -3.12
CA ILE A 397 25.99 7.50 -3.80
C ILE A 397 25.44 8.50 -4.83
N VAL A 398 25.35 9.78 -4.46
CA VAL A 398 24.90 10.87 -5.35
C VAL A 398 25.85 11.02 -6.54
N GLU A 399 27.16 11.05 -6.31
CA GLU A 399 28.17 11.15 -7.37
C GLU A 399 28.13 9.93 -8.30
N SER A 400 27.97 8.73 -7.74
CA SER A 400 27.80 7.51 -8.53
C SER A 400 26.56 7.60 -9.43
N SER A 401 25.42 8.01 -8.88
CA SER A 401 24.15 8.14 -9.61
C SER A 401 24.24 9.20 -10.70
N ASN A 402 24.85 10.35 -10.41
CA ASN A 402 25.09 11.43 -11.38
C ASN A 402 25.94 10.98 -12.57
N ARG A 403 26.92 10.08 -12.38
CA ARG A 403 27.71 9.54 -13.49
C ARG A 403 26.85 8.72 -14.46
N TYR A 404 25.90 7.94 -13.95
CA TYR A 404 24.96 7.18 -14.79
C TYR A 404 23.88 8.07 -15.41
N MET A 405 23.53 9.22 -14.80
CA MET A 405 22.55 10.16 -15.36
C MET A 405 22.98 10.78 -16.70
N VAL A 406 24.28 10.83 -17.02
CA VAL A 406 24.77 11.36 -18.30
C VAL A 406 24.13 10.63 -19.49
N ASP A 407 23.88 9.33 -19.34
CA ASP A 407 23.28 8.48 -20.36
C ASP A 407 21.74 8.60 -20.41
N LEU A 408 21.13 9.29 -19.45
CA LEU A 408 19.67 9.46 -19.36
C LEU A 408 19.15 10.53 -20.33
N ALA A 409 19.91 11.61 -20.57
CA ALA A 409 19.45 12.73 -21.41
C ALA A 409 19.11 12.30 -22.87
N PRO A 410 19.93 11.48 -23.56
CA PRO A 410 19.57 10.93 -24.87
C PRO A 410 18.34 10.02 -24.84
N LYS A 411 18.18 9.20 -23.78
CA LYS A 411 17.01 8.32 -23.60
C LYS A 411 15.73 9.13 -23.42
N LEU A 412 15.77 10.18 -22.60
CA LEU A 412 14.63 11.08 -22.37
C LEU A 412 14.21 11.79 -23.66
N ARG A 413 15.18 12.23 -24.47
CA ARG A 413 14.88 12.84 -25.78
C ARG A 413 14.16 11.86 -26.71
N ARG A 414 14.54 10.57 -26.70
CA ARG A 414 13.84 9.52 -27.47
C ARG A 414 12.41 9.32 -26.96
N LEU A 415 12.19 9.30 -25.64
CA LEU A 415 10.84 9.25 -25.05
C LEU A 415 9.99 10.44 -25.52
N LEU A 416 10.52 11.67 -25.48
CA LEU A 416 9.79 12.86 -25.92
C LEU A 416 9.47 12.86 -27.42
N SER A 417 10.23 12.08 -28.21
CA SER A 417 9.96 11.88 -29.63
C SER A 417 9.04 10.69 -29.94
N SER A 418 8.63 9.91 -28.93
CA SER A 418 7.75 8.76 -29.12
C SER A 418 6.34 9.21 -29.52
N THR A 419 5.70 8.44 -30.40
CA THR A 419 4.35 8.74 -30.94
C THR A 419 3.24 8.50 -29.93
N CYS A 420 3.51 7.74 -28.86
CA CYS A 420 2.60 7.48 -27.77
C CYS A 420 3.36 7.50 -26.44
N ILE A 421 2.94 8.39 -25.54
CA ILE A 421 3.58 8.62 -24.24
C ILE A 421 3.55 7.37 -23.37
N LEU A 422 2.46 6.58 -23.42
CA LEU A 422 2.32 5.39 -22.59
C LEU A 422 3.31 4.30 -22.98
N SER A 423 3.40 3.96 -24.26
CA SER A 423 4.41 3.00 -24.76
C SER A 423 5.84 3.55 -24.67
N GLY A 424 6.01 4.86 -24.81
CA GLY A 424 7.30 5.52 -24.63
C GLY A 424 7.81 5.46 -23.19
N LEU A 425 6.93 5.64 -22.20
CA LEU A 425 7.25 5.53 -20.77
C LEU A 425 7.60 4.09 -20.37
N ASP A 426 6.87 3.11 -20.88
CA ASP A 426 7.11 1.68 -20.63
C ASP A 426 8.48 1.26 -21.18
N ALA A 427 8.77 1.59 -22.45
CA ALA A 427 10.07 1.34 -23.07
C ALA A 427 11.22 2.10 -22.36
N PHE A 428 10.97 3.34 -21.93
CA PHE A 428 11.96 4.12 -21.18
C PHE A 428 12.27 3.52 -19.81
N GLY A 429 11.26 2.99 -19.10
CA GLY A 429 11.47 2.27 -17.84
C GLY A 429 12.43 1.08 -17.98
N HIS A 430 12.30 0.31 -19.07
CA HIS A 430 13.20 -0.80 -19.38
C HIS A 430 14.60 -0.37 -19.84
N GLU A 431 14.77 0.87 -20.34
CA GLU A 431 16.07 1.40 -20.77
C GLU A 431 16.89 2.02 -19.62
N ILE A 432 16.30 2.27 -18.45
CA ILE A 432 16.99 2.80 -17.27
C ILE A 432 17.68 1.63 -16.55
N SER A 433 18.97 1.78 -16.24
CA SER A 433 19.75 0.72 -15.59
C SER A 433 19.43 0.53 -14.10
N GLY A 434 18.66 1.46 -13.52
CA GLY A 434 18.37 1.50 -12.09
C GLY A 434 19.52 2.07 -11.27
N ARG A 435 20.53 2.66 -11.92
CA ARG A 435 21.70 3.27 -11.26
C ARG A 435 21.71 4.78 -11.36
N GLU A 436 20.81 5.34 -12.17
CA GLU A 436 20.69 6.76 -12.43
C GLU A 436 20.08 7.53 -11.26
N LEU A 437 19.42 6.84 -10.32
CA LEU A 437 18.78 7.41 -9.13
C LEU A 437 19.45 6.91 -7.86
N VAL A 438 19.58 7.78 -6.87
CA VAL A 438 20.03 7.41 -5.51
C VAL A 438 19.16 6.30 -4.94
N HIS A 439 17.85 6.42 -5.14
CA HIS A 439 16.88 5.48 -4.59
C HIS A 439 17.11 4.02 -4.99
N THR A 440 17.58 3.78 -6.20
CA THR A 440 17.75 2.42 -6.75
C THR A 440 19.19 1.92 -6.69
N SER A 441 20.16 2.79 -6.37
CA SER A 441 21.59 2.47 -6.36
C SER A 441 22.15 2.05 -5.00
N TYR A 442 21.39 2.13 -3.90
CA TYR A 442 21.88 1.82 -2.54
C TYR A 442 22.70 0.53 -2.43
N PHE A 443 22.24 -0.56 -3.05
CA PHE A 443 22.88 -1.86 -2.92
C PHE A 443 24.13 -2.02 -3.79
N ASP A 444 24.38 -1.14 -4.76
CA ASP A 444 25.64 -1.13 -5.51
C ASP A 444 26.81 -0.63 -4.63
N HIS A 445 26.53 -0.02 -3.48
CA HIS A 445 27.53 0.51 -2.57
C HIS A 445 27.89 -0.52 -1.48
N PRO A 446 29.15 -0.98 -1.41
CA PRO A 446 29.56 -1.98 -0.44
C PRO A 446 29.39 -1.50 1.00
N GLU A 447 29.50 -0.20 1.27
CA GLU A 447 29.31 0.39 2.58
C GLU A 447 27.88 0.18 3.11
N VAL A 448 26.87 0.32 2.25
CA VAL A 448 25.46 0.05 2.60
C VAL A 448 25.27 -1.44 2.94
N GLN A 449 25.82 -2.34 2.13
CA GLN A 449 25.79 -3.77 2.41
C GLN A 449 26.52 -4.10 3.73
N SER A 450 27.61 -3.39 4.04
CA SER A 450 28.34 -3.55 5.30
C SER A 450 27.51 -3.09 6.50
N LEU A 451 26.76 -1.99 6.41
CA LEU A 451 25.85 -1.56 7.47
C LEU A 451 24.76 -2.60 7.75
N LEU A 452 24.16 -3.18 6.70
CA LEU A 452 23.17 -4.25 6.83
C LEU A 452 23.75 -5.49 7.53
N ALA A 453 24.94 -5.93 7.11
CA ALA A 453 25.63 -7.06 7.72
C ALA A 453 26.10 -6.78 9.16
N MET A 454 26.51 -5.54 9.47
CA MET A 454 26.81 -5.10 10.84
C MET A 454 25.56 -5.17 11.73
N HIS A 455 24.39 -4.79 11.20
CA HIS A 455 23.14 -4.86 11.93
C HIS A 455 22.72 -6.30 12.27
N ILE A 456 22.87 -7.21 11.30
CA ILE A 456 22.64 -8.65 11.52
C ILE A 456 23.64 -9.19 12.56
N ALA A 457 24.94 -8.93 12.39
CA ALA A 457 25.98 -9.36 13.33
C ALA A 457 25.72 -8.86 14.76
N TRP A 458 25.31 -7.60 14.90
CA TRP A 458 24.92 -7.01 16.18
C TRP A 458 23.75 -7.76 16.82
N SER A 459 22.70 -8.06 16.06
CA SER A 459 21.50 -8.73 16.58
C SER A 459 21.74 -10.15 17.10
N ILE A 460 22.81 -10.80 16.63
CA ILE A 460 23.22 -12.15 17.07
C ILE A 460 24.42 -12.11 18.05
N ASN A 461 24.87 -10.93 18.45
CA ASN A 461 26.05 -10.69 19.29
C ASN A 461 27.38 -11.22 18.71
N ASP A 462 27.53 -11.26 17.38
CA ASP A 462 28.79 -11.64 16.71
C ASP A 462 29.72 -10.42 16.55
N VAL A 463 30.41 -10.07 17.65
CA VAL A 463 31.35 -8.95 17.69
C VAL A 463 32.51 -9.10 16.71
N PRO A 464 33.17 -10.28 16.58
CA PRO A 464 34.23 -10.46 15.59
C PRO A 464 33.77 -10.17 14.17
N GLN A 465 32.57 -10.63 13.79
CA GLN A 465 32.02 -10.34 12.48
C GLN A 465 31.71 -8.84 12.30
N LEU A 466 31.13 -8.20 13.31
CA LEU A 466 30.82 -6.78 13.28
C LEU A 466 32.08 -5.93 13.01
N LEU A 467 33.19 -6.25 13.67
CA LEU A 467 34.50 -5.60 13.44
C LEU A 467 35.12 -5.97 12.09
N ARG A 468 34.90 -7.21 11.61
CA ARG A 468 35.39 -7.66 10.29
C ARG A 468 34.69 -6.92 9.15
N VAL A 469 33.36 -6.80 9.22
CA VAL A 469 32.52 -6.21 8.17
C VAL A 469 32.67 -4.69 8.10
N SER A 470 32.93 -4.03 9.23
CA SER A 470 33.26 -2.61 9.23
C SER A 470 34.60 -2.32 8.54
N ARG A 471 35.42 -3.35 8.23
CA ARG A 471 36.74 -3.23 7.58
C ARG A 471 37.70 -2.27 8.30
N GLY A 472 37.44 -1.95 9.57
CA GLY A 472 38.15 -0.88 10.28
C GLY A 472 37.83 0.53 9.77
N ASP A 473 36.79 0.73 8.95
CA ASP A 473 36.27 2.06 8.65
C ASP A 473 35.58 2.62 9.90
N GLN A 474 36.33 3.41 10.64
CA GLN A 474 35.87 4.06 11.86
C GLN A 474 34.62 4.90 11.59
N ARG A 475 34.50 5.54 10.42
CA ARG A 475 33.35 6.41 10.10
C ARG A 475 32.04 5.62 10.00
N LEU A 476 32.08 4.39 9.46
CA LEU A 476 30.91 3.52 9.43
C LEU A 476 30.55 3.01 10.83
N MET A 477 31.55 2.70 11.65
CA MET A 477 31.31 2.28 13.03
C MET A 477 30.71 3.40 13.88
N ASP A 478 31.25 4.62 13.76
CA ASP A 478 30.79 5.81 14.46
C ASP A 478 29.33 6.12 14.10
N TRP A 479 29.00 6.11 12.81
CA TRP A 479 27.62 6.30 12.35
C TRP A 479 26.68 5.20 12.87
N TYR A 480 27.11 3.93 12.81
CA TYR A 480 26.30 2.82 13.29
C TYR A 480 26.08 2.91 14.81
N GLN A 481 27.09 3.35 15.57
CA GLN A 481 26.98 3.62 16.99
C GLN A 481 25.98 4.75 17.27
N GLU A 482 26.10 5.89 16.57
CA GLU A 482 25.17 7.02 16.67
C GLU A 482 23.72 6.58 16.40
N PHE A 483 23.51 5.80 15.34
CA PHE A 483 22.18 5.26 15.01
C PHE A 483 21.63 4.38 16.15
N ARG A 484 22.46 3.51 16.73
CA ARG A 484 22.06 2.63 17.84
C ARG A 484 21.82 3.38 19.16
N GLU A 485 22.54 4.46 19.39
CA GLU A 485 22.31 5.38 20.51
C GLU A 485 20.96 6.08 20.37
N ALA A 486 20.62 6.58 19.17
CA ALA A 486 19.29 7.13 18.88
C ALA A 486 18.17 6.09 19.08
N ALA A 487 18.44 4.81 18.81
CA ALA A 487 17.53 3.69 19.09
C ALA A 487 17.41 3.33 20.59
N GLY A 488 18.18 3.97 21.48
CA GLY A 488 18.22 3.68 22.93
C GLY A 488 18.94 2.37 23.29
N ARG A 489 19.77 1.83 22.38
CA ARG A 489 20.46 0.53 22.52
C ARG A 489 21.93 0.66 22.07
N PRO A 490 22.78 1.36 22.84
CA PRO A 490 24.18 1.55 22.47
C PRO A 490 24.90 0.21 22.27
N ILE A 491 25.83 0.19 21.33
CA ILE A 491 26.74 -0.91 21.07
C ILE A 491 27.64 -1.04 22.31
N VAL A 492 27.31 -1.97 23.21
CA VAL A 492 27.87 -2.11 24.57
C VAL A 492 29.39 -1.85 24.62
N SER A 493 29.83 -1.16 25.68
CA SER A 493 31.23 -0.79 26.01
C SER A 493 32.27 -1.91 25.93
N SER A 494 31.87 -3.17 25.84
CA SER A 494 32.75 -4.32 25.57
C SER A 494 33.29 -4.35 24.14
N ILE A 495 32.54 -3.85 23.14
CA ILE A 495 32.98 -3.77 21.75
C ILE A 495 34.05 -2.69 21.58
N LEU A 496 33.84 -1.52 22.21
CA LEU A 496 34.85 -0.44 22.29
C LEU A 496 36.12 -0.91 23.03
N LYS A 497 35.99 -1.65 24.14
CA LYS A 497 37.15 -2.25 24.83
C LYS A 497 37.91 -3.28 23.98
N ALA A 498 37.19 -4.08 23.18
CA ALA A 498 37.81 -5.06 22.29
C ALA A 498 38.51 -4.40 21.08
N ALA A 499 37.92 -3.35 20.51
CA ALA A 499 38.52 -2.55 19.44
C ALA A 499 39.75 -1.75 19.94
N GLU A 500 39.69 -1.17 21.14
CA GLU A 500 40.83 -0.51 21.79
C GLU A 500 41.98 -1.49 22.12
N GLN A 501 41.68 -2.75 22.40
CA GLN A 501 42.70 -3.79 22.64
C GLN A 501 43.34 -4.29 21.33
N GLN A 502 42.59 -4.37 20.23
CA GLN A 502 43.14 -4.74 18.91
C GLN A 502 44.00 -3.63 18.28
N ASN A 503 43.65 -2.36 18.48
CA ASN A 503 44.48 -1.21 18.04
C ASN A 503 45.76 -1.01 18.87
N LYS A 504 45.98 -1.80 19.93
CA LYS A 504 47.18 -1.77 20.79
C LYS A 504 48.23 -2.84 20.46
N ILE A 505 48.12 -3.57 19.35
CA ILE A 505 49.19 -4.45 18.89
C ILE A 505 50.29 -3.60 18.23
N PRO A 506 51.49 -3.47 18.82
CA PRO A 506 52.56 -2.68 18.22
C PRO A 506 53.02 -3.36 16.93
N LEU A 507 53.14 -2.58 15.86
CA LEU A 507 53.91 -2.94 14.67
C LEU A 507 55.27 -3.51 15.11
N ILE A 508 55.47 -4.81 14.88
CA ILE A 508 56.77 -5.46 15.06
C ILE A 508 57.75 -4.69 14.17
N GLN A 509 58.60 -3.87 14.77
CA GLN A 509 59.67 -3.20 14.03
C GLN A 509 60.58 -4.26 13.40
N PRO A 510 60.97 -4.10 12.12
CA PRO A 510 61.89 -5.03 11.50
C PRO A 510 63.24 -4.95 12.21
N ARG A 511 63.69 -6.10 12.75
CA ARG A 511 65.03 -6.27 13.31
C ARG A 511 66.06 -5.80 12.28
N ARG A 512 66.73 -4.68 12.55
CA ARG A 512 67.96 -4.28 11.85
C ARG A 512 68.97 -5.42 11.95
N ARG A 513 69.24 -6.10 10.82
CA ARG A 513 70.45 -6.91 10.67
C ARG A 513 71.64 -5.95 10.76
N LYS A 514 72.41 -6.05 11.84
CA LYS A 514 73.80 -5.57 11.85
C LYS A 514 74.59 -6.54 10.97
N ALA A 515 75.11 -6.05 9.84
CA ALA A 515 76.18 -6.72 9.13
C ALA A 515 77.49 -6.35 9.84
N ALA A 516 78.22 -7.38 10.25
CA ALA A 516 79.64 -7.36 10.58
C ALA A 516 80.38 -8.00 9.40
#